data_AF-A0A2E9D5S6-F1
#
_entry.id   AF-A0A2E9D5S6-F1
#
_cell.length_a   1.000
_cell.length_b   1.000
_cell.length_c   1.000
_cell.angle_alpha   90.00
_cell.angle_beta   90.00
_cell.angle_gamma   90.00
#
_symmetry.space_group_name_H-M   'P 1'
#
loop_
_entity.id
_entity.type
_entity.pdbx_description
1 polymer ?
#
loop_
_entity_poly.entity_id
_entity_poly.type
_entity_poly.pdbx_seq_one_letter_code
_entity_poly.pdbx_strand_id
1 'polypeptide(L)'
;MNILPRSGLVQLSEHPEIYYELKPNLDTWFQGERIQTNSYGLPDKEYPLEKPEGTFRVVVLGSSWTMATGVDQAHIYHSVMEDRLNKAYPDKNFEFINFGVEMYGLRELVGTLKHKALAWNPDLIIVAITSFTAYVIWNEP
;
A
#
# COMPACT_ATOMS: atom_id res chain seq x y z
N MET A 1 -4.76 -19.76 9.91
CA MET A 1 -6.01 -19.01 10.16
C MET A 1 -5.69 -17.56 9.87
N ASN A 2 -6.35 -16.91 8.91
CA ASN A 2 -6.08 -15.50 8.62
C ASN A 2 -6.56 -14.65 9.80
N ILE A 3 -5.62 -14.14 10.61
CA ILE A 3 -5.91 -13.33 11.79
C ILE A 3 -6.20 -11.87 11.43
N LEU A 4 -5.94 -11.44 10.19
CA LEU A 4 -6.01 -10.04 9.79
C LEU A 4 -7.43 -9.45 9.90
N PRO A 5 -8.52 -10.12 9.46
CA PRO A 5 -9.87 -9.60 9.66
C PRO A 5 -10.29 -9.44 11.14
N ARG A 6 -9.58 -10.11 12.06
CA ARG A 6 -9.81 -10.02 13.52
C ARG A 6 -8.79 -9.16 14.25
N SER A 7 -7.79 -8.60 13.55
CA SER A 7 -6.72 -7.80 14.17
C SER A 7 -7.17 -6.39 14.55
N GLY A 8 -8.32 -5.94 14.02
CA GLY A 8 -8.77 -4.56 14.14
C GLY A 8 -8.17 -3.61 13.09
N LEU A 9 -7.17 -4.05 12.31
CA LEU A 9 -6.49 -3.24 11.28
C LEU A 9 -7.32 -3.00 10.03
N VAL A 10 -8.19 -3.96 9.67
CA VAL A 10 -8.88 -3.93 8.38
C VAL A 10 -10.38 -3.74 8.55
N GLN A 11 -11.01 -3.23 7.49
CA GLN A 11 -12.44 -3.19 7.25
C GLN A 11 -12.75 -3.94 5.95
N LEU A 12 -14.01 -4.33 5.75
CA LEU A 12 -14.45 -4.86 4.45
C LEU A 12 -14.39 -3.75 3.41
N SER A 13 -13.96 -4.07 2.20
CA SER A 13 -14.06 -3.10 1.10
C SER A 13 -15.46 -3.13 0.48
N GLU A 14 -15.85 -2.02 -0.12
CA GLU A 14 -17.05 -1.91 -0.95
C GLU A 14 -16.87 -2.56 -2.33
N HIS A 15 -15.62 -2.86 -2.71
CA HIS A 15 -15.29 -3.50 -3.98
C HIS A 15 -15.10 -5.02 -3.78
N PRO A 16 -15.94 -5.88 -4.40
CA PRO A 16 -15.82 -7.33 -4.24
C PRO A 16 -14.45 -7.89 -4.65
N GLU A 17 -13.73 -7.24 -5.57
CA GLU A 17 -12.37 -7.63 -5.94
C GLU A 17 -11.32 -7.35 -4.83
N ILE A 18 -11.65 -6.54 -3.82
CA ILE A 18 -10.78 -6.16 -2.70
C ILE A 18 -11.45 -6.67 -1.41
N TYR A 19 -11.16 -7.90 -0.97
CA TYR A 19 -11.94 -8.51 0.10
C TYR A 19 -11.95 -7.71 1.43
N TYR A 20 -10.82 -7.09 1.77
CA TYR A 20 -10.66 -6.18 2.91
C TYR A 20 -9.63 -5.12 2.58
N GLU A 21 -9.61 -4.03 3.33
CA GLU A 21 -8.65 -2.94 3.22
C GLU A 21 -8.29 -2.42 4.61
N LEU A 22 -7.13 -1.77 4.76
CA LEU A 22 -6.76 -1.17 6.04
C LEU A 22 -7.73 -0.03 6.39
N LYS A 23 -8.05 0.12 7.67
CA LYS A 23 -8.82 1.26 8.15
C LYS A 23 -7.99 2.55 8.02
N PRO A 24 -8.62 3.69 7.76
CA PRO A 24 -7.94 4.99 7.76
C PRO A 24 -7.58 5.44 9.18
N ASN A 25 -6.58 6.32 9.28
CA ASN A 25 -6.17 7.01 10.51
C ASN A 25 -5.82 6.06 11.67
N LEU A 26 -5.21 4.92 11.36
CA LEU A 26 -4.70 4.01 12.38
C LEU A 26 -3.37 4.51 12.92
N ASP A 27 -3.15 4.23 14.21
CA ASP A 27 -1.87 4.33 14.88
C ASP A 27 -1.81 3.20 15.92
N THR A 28 -1.18 2.10 15.56
CA THR A 28 -1.23 0.88 16.37
C THR A 28 0.01 0.01 16.16
N TRP A 29 0.02 -1.17 16.78
CA TRP A 29 1.11 -2.14 16.70
C TRP A 29 0.67 -3.36 15.91
N PHE A 30 1.52 -3.80 14.97
CA PHE A 30 1.32 -5.01 14.20
C PHE A 30 2.65 -5.69 13.91
N GLN A 31 2.74 -6.99 14.20
CA GLN A 31 3.93 -7.81 13.93
C GLN A 31 5.23 -7.23 14.51
N GLY A 32 5.15 -6.61 15.69
CA GLY A 32 6.31 -6.07 16.41
C GLY A 32 6.68 -4.64 16.04
N GLU A 33 6.04 -4.04 15.04
CA GLU A 33 6.31 -2.67 14.61
C GLU A 33 5.08 -1.78 14.70
N ARG A 34 5.31 -0.47 14.82
CA ARG A 34 4.25 0.54 14.75
C ARG A 34 3.78 0.65 13.30
N ILE A 35 2.47 0.59 13.09
CA ILE A 35 1.83 0.79 11.80
C ILE A 35 0.87 1.97 11.89
N GLN A 36 1.05 2.92 10.99
CA GLN A 36 0.14 4.05 10.81
C GLN A 36 -0.49 3.99 9.43
N THR A 37 -1.76 4.40 9.34
CA THR A 37 -2.41 4.60 8.05
C THR A 37 -2.87 6.03 7.90
N ASN A 38 -2.76 6.55 6.69
CA ASN A 38 -3.23 7.88 6.35
C ASN A 38 -4.77 7.92 6.26
N SER A 39 -5.30 9.10 5.97
CA SER A 39 -6.74 9.38 5.85
C SER A 39 -7.46 8.55 4.78
N TYR A 40 -6.71 7.97 3.84
CA TYR A 40 -7.20 7.07 2.78
C TYR A 40 -7.08 5.58 3.12
N GLY A 41 -6.56 5.23 4.30
CA GLY A 41 -6.31 3.84 4.68
C GLY A 41 -5.08 3.24 4.01
N LEU A 42 -4.13 4.07 3.57
CA LEU A 42 -2.85 3.60 3.04
C LEU A 42 -1.82 3.54 4.17
N PRO A 43 -0.98 2.48 4.25
CA PRO A 43 0.06 2.36 5.26
C PRO A 43 1.27 3.24 4.89
N ASP A 44 1.04 4.55 4.92
CA ASP A 44 1.96 5.56 4.43
C ASP A 44 1.70 6.91 5.12
N LYS A 45 2.51 7.92 4.77
CA LYS A 45 2.23 9.33 5.06
C LYS A 45 1.06 9.86 4.23
N GLU A 46 0.65 11.09 4.53
CA GLU A 46 -0.35 11.80 3.74
C GLU A 46 0.23 12.26 2.40
N TYR A 47 -0.57 12.12 1.35
CA TYR A 47 -0.33 12.68 0.03
C TYR A 47 -1.59 13.37 -0.48
N PRO A 48 -1.48 14.48 -1.22
CA PRO A 48 -2.63 15.07 -1.88
C PRO A 48 -3.10 14.15 -3.00
N LEU A 49 -4.41 13.89 -3.06
CA LEU A 49 -4.99 13.07 -4.13
C LEU A 49 -4.72 13.71 -5.50
N GLU A 50 -4.94 15.01 -5.63
CA GLU A 50 -4.53 15.78 -6.79
C GLU A 50 -3.00 15.81 -6.87
N LYS A 51 -2.45 15.34 -8.00
CA LYS A 51 -1.00 15.25 -8.20
C LYS A 51 -0.40 16.67 -8.32
N PRO A 52 0.53 17.08 -7.44
CA PRO A 52 1.15 18.38 -7.55
C PRO A 52 1.95 18.50 -8.85
N GLU A 53 2.01 19.72 -9.41
CA GLU A 53 2.80 19.99 -10.60
C GLU A 53 4.28 19.63 -10.41
N GLY A 54 4.93 19.10 -11.46
CA GLY A 54 6.34 18.69 -11.40
C GLY A 54 6.61 17.43 -10.58
N THR A 55 5.57 16.70 -10.15
CA THR A 55 5.71 15.47 -9.35
C THR A 55 5.69 14.23 -10.23
N PHE A 56 6.68 13.35 -10.05
CA PHE A 56 6.67 12.01 -10.59
C PHE A 56 6.12 11.05 -9.55
N ARG A 57 4.90 10.56 -9.76
CA ARG A 57 4.16 9.75 -8.79
C ARG A 57 4.22 8.27 -9.14
N VAL A 58 4.71 7.48 -8.19
CA VAL A 58 4.81 6.03 -8.26
C VAL A 58 3.77 5.43 -7.33
N VAL A 59 2.91 4.57 -7.86
CA VAL A 59 2.03 3.72 -7.07
C VAL A 59 2.74 2.39 -6.84
N VAL A 60 2.75 1.91 -5.60
CA VAL A 60 3.38 0.63 -5.22
C VAL A 60 2.30 -0.34 -4.72
N LEU A 61 2.01 -1.36 -5.53
CA LEU A 61 1.06 -2.41 -5.21
C LEU A 61 1.80 -3.64 -4.68
N GLY A 62 1.29 -4.28 -3.63
CA GLY A 62 1.85 -5.54 -3.16
C GLY A 62 1.17 -6.06 -1.89
N SER A 63 1.78 -7.06 -1.27
CA SER A 63 1.29 -7.67 -0.04
C SER A 63 2.04 -7.16 1.20
N SER A 64 2.33 -8.03 2.17
CA SER A 64 3.00 -7.75 3.43
C SER A 64 4.34 -7.02 3.29
N TRP A 65 5.14 -7.41 2.28
CA TRP A 65 6.43 -6.80 1.98
C TRP A 65 6.31 -5.34 1.54
N THR A 66 5.13 -4.96 1.02
CA THR A 66 4.83 -3.59 0.58
C THR A 66 4.09 -2.81 1.68
N MET A 67 3.30 -3.47 2.52
CA MET A 67 2.62 -2.87 3.68
C MET A 67 3.57 -2.41 4.81
N ALA A 68 4.83 -2.85 4.80
CA ALA A 68 5.78 -2.72 5.92
C ALA A 68 5.47 -3.63 7.12
N THR A 69 5.02 -4.87 6.84
CA THR A 69 4.77 -5.83 7.91
C THR A 69 6.05 -6.20 8.65
N GLY A 70 6.13 -5.84 9.93
CA GLY A 70 7.29 -6.13 10.77
C GLY A 70 8.53 -5.31 10.41
N VAL A 71 8.35 -4.18 9.70
CA VAL A 71 9.41 -3.21 9.39
C VAL A 71 8.85 -1.81 9.63
N ASP A 72 9.64 -0.90 10.21
CA ASP A 72 9.29 0.52 10.29
C ASP A 72 8.95 1.08 8.89
N GLN A 73 7.84 1.80 8.77
CA GLN A 73 7.38 2.39 7.50
C GLN A 73 8.41 3.35 6.88
N ALA A 74 9.30 3.97 7.66
CA ALA A 74 10.40 4.78 7.12
C ALA A 74 11.52 3.95 6.47
N HIS A 75 11.60 2.65 6.77
CA HIS A 75 12.65 1.74 6.32
C HIS A 75 12.21 0.72 5.27
N ILE A 76 10.94 0.73 4.86
CA ILE A 76 10.48 -0.12 3.75
C ILE A 76 11.08 0.35 2.41
N TYR A 77 11.26 -0.60 1.49
CA TYR A 77 12.00 -0.40 0.25
C TYR A 77 11.53 0.79 -0.59
N HIS A 78 10.23 1.07 -0.64
CA HIS A 78 9.68 2.17 -1.45
C HIS A 78 9.89 3.54 -0.77
N SER A 79 9.74 3.64 0.55
CA SER A 79 10.08 4.86 1.31
C SER A 79 11.57 5.17 1.24
N VAL A 80 12.43 4.14 1.33
CA VAL A 80 13.88 4.28 1.14
C VAL A 80 14.21 4.72 -0.29
N MET A 81 13.46 4.24 -1.29
CA MET A 81 13.65 4.65 -2.68
C MET A 81 13.21 6.10 -2.90
N GLU A 82 12.07 6.51 -2.35
CA GLU A 82 11.57 7.88 -2.41
C GLU A 82 12.59 8.86 -1.81
N ASP A 83 13.06 8.59 -0.58
CA ASP A 83 14.03 9.44 0.11
C ASP A 83 15.33 9.58 -0.70
N ARG A 84 15.84 8.46 -1.23
CA ARG A 84 17.05 8.47 -2.06
C ARG A 84 16.88 9.26 -3.36
N LEU A 85 15.74 9.12 -4.04
CA LEU A 85 15.47 9.82 -5.29
C LEU A 85 15.30 11.32 -5.08
N ASN A 86 14.55 11.74 -4.06
CA ASN A 86 14.39 13.15 -3.71
C ASN A 86 15.72 13.79 -3.27
N LYS A 87 16.61 13.04 -2.60
CA LYS A 87 17.97 13.51 -2.27
C LYS A 87 18.89 13.60 -3.49
N ALA A 88 18.80 12.65 -4.41
CA ALA A 88 19.66 12.61 -5.60
C ALA A 88 19.25 13.63 -6.66
N TYR A 89 17.97 14.02 -6.70
CA TYR A 89 17.41 14.93 -7.68
C TYR A 89 16.58 16.02 -6.98
N PRO A 90 17.23 17.02 -6.33
CA PRO A 90 16.54 18.02 -5.52
C PRO A 90 15.57 18.92 -6.30
N ASP A 91 15.73 19.02 -7.63
CA ASP A 91 14.83 19.78 -8.51
C ASP A 91 13.61 18.96 -8.99
N LYS A 92 13.45 17.72 -8.51
CA LYS A 92 12.33 16.84 -8.83
C LYS A 92 11.62 16.44 -7.56
N ASN A 93 10.31 16.27 -7.65
CA ASN A 93 9.52 15.69 -6.57
C ASN A 93 9.12 14.26 -6.93
N PHE A 94 9.49 13.30 -6.10
CA PHE A 94 9.07 11.90 -6.21
C PHE A 94 8.14 11.55 -5.07
N GLU A 95 7.03 10.90 -5.40
CA GLU A 95 6.10 10.34 -4.42
C GLU A 95 5.98 8.84 -4.67
N PHE A 96 6.14 8.02 -3.64
CA PHE A 96 5.91 6.59 -3.67
C PHE A 96 4.74 6.28 -2.74
N ILE A 97 3.58 6.01 -3.35
CA ILE A 97 2.33 5.83 -2.62
C ILE A 97 2.10 4.34 -2.41
N ASN A 98 2.12 3.94 -1.15
CA ASN A 98 1.99 2.56 -0.72
C ASN A 98 0.53 2.07 -0.74
N PHE A 99 0.24 1.08 -1.58
CA PHE A 99 -1.03 0.35 -1.60
C PHE A 99 -0.89 -1.10 -1.11
N GLY A 100 0.21 -1.41 -0.42
CA GLY A 100 0.47 -2.73 0.11
C GLY A 100 -0.48 -3.08 1.25
N VAL A 101 -1.05 -4.28 1.22
CA VAL A 101 -1.84 -4.81 2.34
C VAL A 101 -1.51 -6.28 2.57
N GLU A 102 -1.34 -6.64 3.84
CA GLU A 102 -1.04 -8.00 4.29
C GLU A 102 -1.98 -9.03 3.62
N MET A 103 -1.39 -10.12 3.12
CA MET A 103 -2.07 -11.22 2.46
C MET A 103 -2.85 -10.89 1.16
N TYR A 104 -2.64 -9.72 0.54
CA TYR A 104 -3.17 -9.50 -0.82
C TYR A 104 -2.58 -10.49 -1.83
N GLY A 105 -3.46 -11.16 -2.57
CA GLY A 105 -3.16 -11.96 -3.75
C GLY A 105 -3.42 -11.18 -5.04
N LEU A 106 -3.26 -11.84 -6.19
CA LEU A 106 -3.44 -11.19 -7.50
C LEU A 106 -4.82 -10.55 -7.70
N ARG A 107 -5.89 -11.16 -7.17
CA ARG A 107 -7.26 -10.61 -7.23
C ARG A 107 -7.31 -9.24 -6.55
N GLU A 108 -6.82 -9.14 -5.32
CA GLU A 108 -6.84 -7.89 -4.54
C GLU A 108 -5.93 -6.83 -5.16
N LEU A 109 -4.78 -7.21 -5.73
CA LEU A 109 -3.88 -6.27 -6.41
C LEU A 109 -4.54 -5.65 -7.65
N VAL A 110 -5.20 -6.47 -8.47
CA VAL A 110 -5.93 -5.99 -9.66
C VAL A 110 -7.14 -5.13 -9.26
N GLY A 111 -7.89 -5.55 -8.24
CA GLY A 111 -9.00 -4.76 -7.69
C GLY A 111 -8.53 -3.40 -7.18
N THR A 112 -7.47 -3.38 -6.37
CA THR A 112 -6.87 -2.16 -5.82
C THR A 112 -6.40 -1.23 -6.93
N LEU A 113 -5.74 -1.76 -7.96
CA LEU A 113 -5.34 -0.96 -9.13
C LEU A 113 -6.56 -0.28 -9.78
N LYS A 114 -7.55 -1.09 -10.16
CA LYS A 114 -8.72 -0.65 -10.94
C LYS A 114 -9.60 0.34 -10.19
N HIS A 115 -9.82 0.11 -8.90
CA HIS A 115 -10.83 0.84 -8.13
C HIS A 115 -10.26 1.97 -7.28
N LYS A 116 -8.98 1.89 -6.90
CA LYS A 116 -8.38 2.85 -5.96
C LYS A 116 -7.14 3.54 -6.55
N ALA A 117 -6.15 2.78 -6.99
CA ALA A 117 -4.82 3.33 -7.24
C ALA A 117 -4.74 4.22 -8.49
N LEU A 118 -5.52 3.93 -9.54
CA LEU A 118 -5.55 4.76 -10.76
C LEU A 118 -6.08 6.19 -10.50
N ALA A 119 -6.90 6.40 -9.47
CA ALA A 119 -7.40 7.73 -9.11
C ALA A 119 -6.29 8.69 -8.66
N TRP A 120 -5.12 8.17 -8.30
CA TRP A 120 -3.97 8.96 -7.85
C TRP A 120 -3.12 9.51 -9.01
N ASN A 121 -3.51 9.27 -10.27
CA ASN A 121 -2.81 9.74 -11.47
C ASN A 121 -1.30 9.37 -11.50
N PRO A 122 -0.94 8.07 -11.32
CA PRO A 122 0.45 7.64 -11.29
C PRO A 122 1.13 7.77 -12.66
N ASP A 123 2.43 8.08 -12.64
CA ASP A 123 3.32 8.03 -13.81
C ASP A 123 3.96 6.65 -13.97
N LEU A 124 4.08 5.90 -12.86
CA LEU A 124 4.59 4.54 -12.82
C LEU A 124 3.80 3.72 -11.79
N ILE A 125 3.56 2.45 -12.12
CA ILE A 125 3.02 1.46 -11.18
C ILE A 125 4.04 0.36 -11.01
N ILE A 126 4.45 0.12 -9.76
CA ILE A 126 5.28 -1.03 -9.37
C ILE A 126 4.36 -2.07 -8.75
N VAL A 127 4.43 -3.30 -9.25
CA VAL A 127 3.71 -4.44 -8.67
C VAL A 127 4.72 -5.38 -8.03
N ALA A 128 4.83 -5.33 -6.70
CA ALA A 128 5.68 -6.18 -5.90
C ALA A 128 4.98 -7.52 -5.66
N ILE A 129 5.41 -8.53 -6.42
CA ILE A 129 4.91 -9.90 -6.32
C ILE A 129 5.91 -10.76 -5.53
N THR A 130 5.36 -11.64 -4.68
CA THR A 130 6.11 -12.74 -4.07
C THR A 130 5.61 -14.05 -4.64
N SER A 131 6.32 -15.16 -4.40
CA SER A 131 5.80 -16.49 -4.74
C SER A 131 4.41 -16.71 -4.12
N PHE A 132 4.19 -16.26 -2.88
CA PHE A 132 2.92 -16.38 -2.17
C PHE A 132 1.76 -15.61 -2.84
N THR A 133 2.04 -14.45 -3.44
CA THR A 133 1.03 -13.60 -4.11
C THR A 133 0.28 -14.34 -5.24
N ALA A 134 0.94 -15.29 -5.90
CA ALA A 134 0.34 -16.08 -6.98
C ALA A 134 -0.48 -17.30 -6.50
N TYR A 135 -0.36 -17.70 -5.23
CA TYR A 135 -1.03 -18.89 -4.68
C TYR A 135 -2.28 -18.59 -3.87
N VAL A 136 -2.48 -17.34 -3.45
CA VAL A 136 -3.68 -16.94 -2.70
C VAL A 136 -4.83 -16.72 -3.67
N ILE A 137 -5.74 -17.68 -3.73
CA ILE A 137 -7.06 -17.53 -4.32
C ILE A 137 -8.06 -17.63 -3.18
N TRP A 138 -8.73 -16.53 -2.85
CA TRP A 138 -9.89 -16.55 -1.98
C TRP A 138 -11.04 -17.20 -2.73
N ASN A 139 -11.17 -18.53 -2.61
CA ASN A 139 -12.39 -19.23 -2.99
C ASN A 139 -13.44 -18.93 -1.90
N GLU A 140 -14.46 -18.14 -2.23
CA GLU A 140 -15.52 -17.71 -1.29
C GLU A 140 -16.46 -18.87 -0.88
N PRO A 141 -17.30 -18.70 0.18
CA PRO A 141 -17.07 -18.08 1.49
C PRO A 141 -17.03 -19.12 2.63
#